data_AF-A0A3D1CQR2-F1
#
_entry.id   AF-A0A3D1CQR2-F1
#
_cell.length_a   1.000
_cell.length_b   1.000
_cell.length_c   1.000
_cell.angle_alpha   90.00
_cell.angle_beta   90.00
_cell.angle_gamma   90.00
#
_symmetry.space_group_name_H-M   'P 1'
#
loop_
_entity.id
_entity.type
_entity.pdbx_description
1 polymer ?
#
loop_
_entity_poly.entity_id
_entity_poly.type
_entity_poly.pdbx_seq_one_letter_code
_entity_poly.pdbx_strand_id
1 'polypeptide(L)'
;MTVRLLETNPRPAVRYKFSRVFKVAVIFLVIAGVGIMSILISFWYFHVHRGFGGTLAQVIPVPAAIVDGHVVWYSEVVRNAGALEAEAGLTSDEAMHRGLWLAERYEVTRAIGSTLGVTANTDRLVYDTAVEQALLTSAKYQGEARSRIERLQAKLTQGVQFKDLATQYSEGASASVGGDLGYVDPADLPPDLSSVAAVMLPGTVSTITETRTSFWLMQCLDVIAPSDSPIAGGESSTRVWLRVIEIKKDLLGPIIDRAMLTANIKEFGR
;
A
#
# COMPACT_ATOMS: atom_id res chain seq x y z
N MET A 1 5.35 71.39 -70.55
CA MET A 1 5.01 72.42 -69.56
C MET A 1 5.22 71.79 -68.18
N THR A 2 6.24 72.26 -67.47
CA THR A 2 6.91 71.61 -66.34
C THR A 2 6.10 71.68 -65.03
N VAL A 3 5.86 70.51 -64.42
CA VAL A 3 5.29 70.34 -63.07
C VAL A 3 6.35 70.71 -62.04
N ARG A 4 6.08 71.72 -61.21
CA ARG A 4 6.95 72.18 -60.11
C ARG A 4 6.68 71.29 -58.88
N LEU A 5 7.63 70.45 -58.51
CA LEU A 5 7.59 69.64 -57.29
C LEU A 5 7.81 70.55 -56.06
N LEU A 6 6.93 70.44 -55.06
CA LEU A 6 7.06 71.08 -53.76
C LEU A 6 8.17 70.38 -52.95
N GLU A 7 9.25 71.10 -52.63
CA GLU A 7 10.30 70.63 -51.72
C GLU A 7 9.75 70.39 -50.31
N THR A 8 9.91 69.18 -49.79
CA THR A 8 9.60 68.83 -48.40
C THR A 8 10.79 69.20 -47.51
N ASN A 9 10.55 70.12 -46.56
CA ASN A 9 11.56 70.56 -45.58
C ASN A 9 11.78 69.49 -44.50
N PRO A 10 12.97 68.89 -44.34
CA PRO A 10 13.21 67.86 -43.32
C PRO A 10 13.37 68.49 -41.92
N ARG A 11 12.61 68.00 -40.93
CA ARG A 11 12.75 68.43 -39.53
C ARG A 11 14.10 67.98 -38.94
N PRO A 12 14.80 68.82 -38.15
CA PRO A 12 16.09 68.45 -37.57
C PRO A 12 15.93 67.36 -36.49
N ALA A 13 16.78 66.34 -36.53
CA ALA A 13 16.83 65.28 -35.52
C ALA A 13 17.47 65.79 -34.23
N VAL A 14 16.70 65.85 -33.14
CA VAL A 14 17.20 66.22 -31.80
C VAL A 14 17.95 65.04 -31.18
N ARG A 15 19.28 65.12 -31.09
CA ARG A 15 20.11 64.13 -30.37
C ARG A 15 20.21 64.49 -28.89
N TYR A 16 19.55 63.71 -28.04
CA TYR A 16 19.68 63.83 -26.58
C TYR A 16 21.04 63.29 -26.10
N LYS A 17 21.87 64.16 -25.52
CA LYS A 17 23.17 63.81 -24.92
C LYS A 17 23.01 63.74 -23.40
N PHE A 18 22.79 62.54 -22.86
CA PHE A 18 22.74 62.34 -21.41
C PHE A 18 24.13 62.52 -20.79
N SER A 19 24.20 63.24 -19.67
CA SER A 19 25.45 63.47 -18.94
C SER A 19 26.00 62.15 -18.38
N ARG A 20 27.33 62.05 -18.21
CA ARG A 20 27.95 60.85 -17.61
C ARG A 20 27.38 60.56 -16.21
N VAL A 21 27.10 61.61 -15.44
CA VAL A 21 26.49 61.52 -14.10
C VAL A 21 25.11 60.87 -14.17
N PHE A 22 24.27 61.26 -15.14
CA PHE A 22 22.95 60.65 -15.31
C PHE A 22 23.04 59.15 -15.65
N LYS A 23 23.96 58.76 -16.53
CA LYS A 23 24.16 57.35 -16.89
C LYS A 23 24.62 56.51 -15.69
N VAL A 24 25.54 57.03 -14.88
CA VAL A 24 26.00 56.34 -13.65
C VAL A 24 24.87 56.21 -12.64
N ALA A 25 24.05 57.25 -12.46
CA ALA A 25 22.89 57.21 -11.56
C ALA A 25 21.86 56.15 -11.99
N VAL A 26 21.58 56.03 -13.30
CA VAL A 26 20.68 55.01 -13.84
C VAL A 26 21.22 53.60 -13.61
N ILE A 27 22.52 53.38 -13.84
CA ILE A 27 23.15 52.06 -13.59
C ILE A 27 23.02 51.68 -12.11
N PHE A 28 23.26 52.62 -11.19
CA PHE A 28 23.16 52.37 -9.76
C PHE A 28 21.72 52.02 -9.34
N LEU A 29 20.72 52.74 -9.89
CA LEU A 29 19.30 52.45 -9.67
C LEU A 29 18.91 51.06 -10.16
N VAL A 30 19.41 50.64 -11.33
CA VAL A 30 19.16 49.31 -11.87
C VAL A 30 19.78 48.23 -10.97
N ILE A 31 21.03 48.40 -10.54
CA ILE A 31 21.72 47.45 -9.65
C ILE A 31 20.98 47.35 -8.30
N ALA A 32 20.59 48.48 -7.71
CA ALA A 32 19.83 48.50 -6.46
C ALA A 32 18.46 47.80 -6.63
N GLY A 33 17.77 48.03 -7.74
CA GLY A 33 16.50 47.38 -8.05
C GLY A 33 16.64 45.86 -8.18
N VAL A 34 17.68 45.38 -8.88
CA VAL A 34 17.95 43.94 -9.02
C VAL A 34 18.31 43.32 -7.66
N GLY A 35 19.11 44.00 -6.84
CA GLY A 35 19.47 43.53 -5.50
C GLY A 35 18.25 43.39 -4.58
N ILE A 36 17.38 44.41 -4.54
CA ILE A 36 16.13 44.38 -3.77
C ILE A 36 15.22 43.25 -4.25
N MET A 37 15.07 43.08 -5.57
CA MET A 37 14.25 42.00 -6.14
C MET A 37 14.80 40.62 -5.78
N SER A 38 16.13 40.44 -5.78
CA SER A 38 16.76 39.16 -5.41
C SER A 38 16.59 38.84 -3.92
N ILE A 39 16.61 39.86 -3.04
CA ILE A 39 16.31 39.72 -1.61
C ILE A 39 14.84 39.36 -1.41
N LEU A 40 13.91 40.01 -2.13
CA LEU A 40 12.48 39.70 -2.06
C LEU A 40 12.16 38.30 -2.58
N ILE A 41 12.78 37.88 -3.68
CA ILE A 41 12.65 36.52 -4.22
C ILE A 41 13.22 35.51 -3.22
N SER A 42 14.39 35.78 -2.64
CA SER A 42 15.00 34.89 -1.63
C SER A 42 14.19 34.84 -0.35
N PHE A 43 13.61 35.96 0.09
CA PHE A 43 12.74 36.05 1.25
C PHE A 43 11.43 35.29 1.02
N TRP A 44 10.81 35.49 -0.15
CA TRP A 44 9.64 34.74 -0.59
C TRP A 44 9.96 33.24 -0.66
N TYR A 45 11.07 32.86 -1.28
CA TYR A 45 11.51 31.47 -1.37
C TYR A 45 11.76 30.86 0.02
N PHE A 46 12.48 31.56 0.90
CA PHE A 46 12.84 31.10 2.25
C PHE A 46 11.65 30.99 3.21
N HIS A 47 10.70 31.94 3.20
CA HIS A 47 9.54 31.90 4.10
C HIS A 47 8.38 31.05 3.56
N VAL A 48 8.15 31.04 2.24
CA VAL A 48 7.04 30.28 1.65
C VAL A 48 7.34 28.78 1.68
N HIS A 49 8.59 28.36 1.44
CA HIS A 49 8.93 26.94 1.40
C HIS A 49 9.16 26.29 2.79
N ARG A 50 9.44 27.07 3.86
CA ARG A 50 9.75 26.49 5.19
C ARG A 50 8.62 26.51 6.22
N GLY A 51 7.55 27.29 6.03
CA GLY A 51 6.49 27.36 7.04
C GLY A 51 5.10 27.77 6.53
N PHE A 52 5.01 28.47 5.40
CA PHE A 52 3.72 28.97 4.92
C PHE A 52 2.89 27.94 4.14
N GLY A 53 3.54 26.92 3.55
CA GLY A 53 2.87 25.84 2.82
C GLY A 53 1.86 25.05 3.68
N GLY A 54 2.17 24.80 4.95
CA GLY A 54 1.27 24.07 5.85
C GLY A 54 0.03 24.86 6.26
N THR A 55 0.17 26.16 6.56
CA THR A 55 -0.94 27.01 7.02
C THR A 55 -1.82 27.49 5.87
N LEU A 56 -1.26 27.79 4.69
CA LEU A 56 -2.06 28.14 3.51
C LEU A 56 -2.77 26.94 2.89
N ALA A 57 -2.18 25.73 2.92
CA ALA A 57 -2.84 24.53 2.40
C ALA A 57 -4.12 24.16 3.17
N GLN A 58 -4.29 24.64 4.41
CA GLN A 58 -5.54 24.49 5.16
C GLN A 58 -6.67 25.40 4.64
N VAL A 59 -6.33 26.49 3.95
CA VAL A 59 -7.28 27.52 3.49
C VAL A 59 -7.50 27.46 1.98
N ILE A 60 -6.46 27.11 1.21
CA ILE A 60 -6.51 26.98 -0.24
C ILE A 60 -6.36 25.49 -0.60
N PRO A 61 -7.36 24.87 -1.25
CA PRO A 61 -7.32 23.46 -1.62
C PRO A 61 -6.31 23.25 -2.75
N VAL A 62 -5.14 22.71 -2.42
CA VAL A 62 -4.09 22.35 -3.39
C VAL A 62 -4.06 20.83 -3.56
N PRO A 63 -4.24 20.30 -4.79
CA PRO A 63 -4.12 18.87 -5.04
C PRO A 63 -2.65 18.44 -4.97
N ALA A 64 -2.37 17.38 -4.22
CA ALA A 64 -1.05 16.74 -4.16
C ALA A 64 -0.95 15.55 -5.11
N ALA A 65 -2.02 14.78 -5.24
CA ALA A 65 -2.11 13.70 -6.23
C ALA A 65 -3.57 13.48 -6.66
N ILE A 66 -3.75 12.71 -7.74
CA ILE A 66 -5.02 12.09 -8.10
C ILE A 66 -4.80 10.58 -8.17
N VAL A 67 -5.62 9.81 -7.46
CA VAL A 67 -5.59 8.34 -7.43
C VAL A 67 -6.94 7.83 -7.93
N ASP A 68 -6.96 7.18 -9.09
CA ASP A 68 -8.20 6.65 -9.71
C ASP A 68 -9.34 7.69 -9.82
N GLY A 69 -8.98 8.96 -10.06
CA GLY A 69 -9.92 10.07 -10.16
C GLY A 69 -10.27 10.76 -8.83
N HIS A 70 -9.79 10.23 -7.70
CA HIS A 70 -9.94 10.83 -6.38
C HIS A 70 -8.78 11.78 -6.08
N VAL A 71 -9.10 13.02 -5.68
CA VAL A 71 -8.10 14.04 -5.35
C VAL A 71 -7.56 13.81 -3.94
N VAL A 72 -6.24 13.63 -3.84
CA VAL A 72 -5.48 13.66 -2.59
C VAL A 72 -5.04 15.10 -2.36
N TRP A 73 -5.43 15.68 -1.23
CA TRP A 73 -5.14 17.08 -0.92
C TRP A 73 -3.81 17.23 -0.18
N TYR A 74 -3.07 18.30 -0.50
CA TYR A 74 -1.80 18.60 0.16
C TYR A 74 -1.93 18.77 1.68
N SER A 75 -3.07 19.29 2.16
CA SER A 75 -3.38 19.37 3.60
C SER A 75 -3.44 18.00 4.27
N GLU A 76 -3.87 16.95 3.56
CA GLU A 76 -3.87 15.58 4.08
C GLU A 76 -2.45 15.02 4.17
N VAL A 77 -1.62 15.28 3.15
CA VAL A 77 -0.21 14.90 3.12
C VAL A 77 0.55 15.51 4.30
N VAL A 78 0.39 16.82 4.52
CA VAL A 78 1.02 17.55 5.63
C VAL A 78 0.57 17.01 6.99
N ARG A 79 -0.72 16.70 7.14
CA ARG A 79 -1.24 16.11 8.39
C ARG A 79 -0.62 14.74 8.66
N ASN A 80 -0.53 13.87 7.65
CA ASN A 80 0.10 12.56 7.77
C ASN A 80 1.59 12.69 8.09
N ALA A 81 2.29 13.61 7.41
CA ALA A 81 3.70 13.89 7.64
C ALA A 81 3.96 14.34 9.09
N GLY A 82 3.17 15.28 9.60
CA GLY A 82 3.32 15.77 10.98
C GLY A 82 3.12 14.68 12.05
N ALA A 83 2.21 13.74 11.81
CA ALA A 83 2.04 12.58 12.69
C ALA A 83 3.26 11.64 12.64
N LEU A 84 3.80 11.40 11.45
CA LEU A 84 4.99 10.57 11.25
C LEU A 84 6.27 11.19 11.84
N GLU A 85 6.44 12.52 11.78
CA GLU A 85 7.53 13.22 12.46
C GLU A 85 7.44 13.02 13.98
N ALA A 86 6.24 13.11 14.54
CA ALA A 86 5.99 12.99 15.98
C ALA A 86 6.21 11.57 16.52
N GLU A 87 5.82 10.53 15.76
CA GLU A 87 5.91 9.14 16.19
C GLU A 87 7.24 8.46 15.82
N ALA A 88 7.76 8.73 14.63
CA ALA A 88 8.88 7.99 14.05
C ALA A 88 10.20 8.78 13.99
N GLY A 89 10.21 10.06 14.43
CA GLY A 89 11.42 10.89 14.47
C GLY A 89 12.05 11.15 13.10
N LEU A 90 11.24 11.10 12.04
CA LEU A 90 11.67 11.26 10.66
C LEU A 90 12.05 12.71 10.36
N THR A 91 12.89 12.90 9.34
CA THR A 91 13.13 14.24 8.79
C THR A 91 11.88 14.74 8.06
N SER A 92 11.72 16.06 7.93
CA SER A 92 10.52 16.62 7.30
C SER A 92 10.32 16.23 5.84
N ASP A 93 11.40 16.02 5.09
CA ASP A 93 11.34 15.56 3.71
C ASP A 93 10.87 14.09 3.62
N GLU A 94 11.44 13.22 4.45
CA GLU A 94 11.03 11.82 4.54
C GLU A 94 9.58 11.68 5.02
N ALA A 95 9.17 12.49 5.99
CA ALA A 95 7.81 12.50 6.50
C ALA A 95 6.81 12.97 5.44
N MET A 96 7.16 13.98 4.63
CA MET A 96 6.31 14.44 3.52
C MET A 96 6.13 13.36 2.46
N HIS A 97 7.23 12.71 2.06
CA HIS A 97 7.19 11.61 1.10
C HIS A 97 6.33 10.44 1.61
N ARG A 98 6.52 10.02 2.87
CA ARG A 98 5.70 8.96 3.47
C ARG A 98 4.25 9.39 3.68
N GLY A 99 4.01 10.66 4.01
CA GLY A 99 2.67 11.22 4.17
C GLY A 99 1.86 11.17 2.89
N LEU A 100 2.51 11.42 1.74
CA LEU A 100 1.88 11.32 0.42
C LEU A 100 1.55 9.87 0.09
N TRP A 101 2.53 8.98 0.26
CA TRP A 101 2.34 7.55 0.04
C TRP A 101 1.18 6.99 0.89
N LEU A 102 1.06 7.38 2.16
CA LEU A 102 -0.05 6.98 3.03
C LEU A 102 -1.41 7.50 2.51
N ALA A 103 -1.46 8.73 2.01
CA ALA A 103 -2.68 9.32 1.49
C ALA A 103 -3.16 8.61 0.21
N GLU A 104 -2.23 8.28 -0.70
CA GLU A 104 -2.53 7.50 -1.91
C GLU A 104 -3.00 6.09 -1.57
N ARG A 105 -2.28 5.43 -0.66
CA ARG A 105 -2.61 4.07 -0.17
C ARG A 105 -4.00 4.01 0.44
N TYR A 106 -4.41 5.07 1.15
CA TYR A 106 -5.76 5.14 1.69
C TYR A 106 -6.83 5.21 0.60
N GLU A 107 -6.66 6.01 -0.46
CA GLU A 107 -7.68 6.09 -1.51
C GLU A 107 -7.87 4.73 -2.20
N VAL A 108 -6.78 3.98 -2.41
CA VAL A 108 -6.87 2.59 -2.90
C VAL A 108 -7.60 1.68 -1.91
N THR A 109 -7.25 1.76 -0.62
CA THR A 109 -7.92 0.97 0.44
C THR A 109 -9.41 1.29 0.52
N ARG A 110 -9.77 2.57 0.39
CA ARG A 110 -11.14 3.07 0.38
C ARG A 110 -11.93 2.55 -0.82
N ALA A 111 -11.34 2.54 -2.01
CA ALA A 111 -11.97 1.99 -3.21
C ALA A 111 -12.23 0.48 -3.06
N ILE A 112 -11.28 -0.25 -2.47
CA ILE A 112 -11.44 -1.68 -2.13
C ILE A 112 -12.58 -1.86 -1.12
N GLY A 113 -12.59 -1.10 -0.02
CA GLY A 113 -13.63 -1.13 1.00
C GLY A 113 -15.02 -0.86 0.40
N SER A 114 -15.14 0.20 -0.41
CA SER A 114 -16.39 0.54 -1.11
C SER A 114 -16.90 -0.62 -1.98
N THR A 115 -16.01 -1.28 -2.71
CA THR A 115 -16.34 -2.47 -3.52
C THR A 115 -16.82 -3.64 -2.66
N LEU A 116 -16.31 -3.75 -1.43
CA LEU A 116 -16.68 -4.78 -0.46
C LEU A 116 -17.88 -4.40 0.41
N GLY A 117 -18.45 -3.22 0.24
CA GLY A 117 -19.56 -2.72 1.06
C GLY A 117 -19.15 -2.32 2.49
N VAL A 118 -17.87 -2.04 2.71
CA VAL A 118 -17.32 -1.65 4.02
C VAL A 118 -16.70 -0.25 3.95
N THR A 119 -16.98 0.57 4.94
CA THR A 119 -16.38 1.91 5.04
C THR A 119 -14.96 1.77 5.58
N ALA A 120 -13.99 2.25 4.81
CA ALA A 120 -12.62 2.27 5.27
C ALA A 120 -12.43 3.24 6.45
N ASN A 121 -11.62 2.85 7.44
CA ASN A 121 -11.31 3.67 8.60
C ASN A 121 -10.61 4.96 8.15
N THR A 122 -11.19 6.09 8.50
CA THR A 122 -10.66 7.42 8.20
C THR A 122 -9.38 7.75 8.97
N ASP A 123 -9.06 7.00 10.02
CA ASP A 123 -7.81 7.13 10.76
C ASP A 123 -6.68 6.40 10.01
N ARG A 124 -6.13 7.11 9.01
CA ARG A 124 -5.24 6.66 7.93
C ARG A 124 -3.87 6.09 8.38
N LEU A 125 -3.57 6.14 9.68
CA LEU A 125 -2.35 5.59 10.27
C LEU A 125 -2.59 4.18 10.85
N VAL A 126 -3.85 3.76 11.00
CA VAL A 126 -4.22 2.46 11.55
C VAL A 126 -4.61 1.51 10.43
N TYR A 127 -4.14 0.27 10.51
CA TYR A 127 -4.50 -0.80 9.57
C TYR A 127 -6.03 -0.99 9.55
N ASP A 128 -6.63 -1.06 8.35
CA ASP A 128 -8.08 -1.14 8.23
C ASP A 128 -8.60 -2.56 8.48
N THR A 129 -8.84 -2.85 9.76
CA THR A 129 -9.34 -4.16 10.21
C THR A 129 -10.67 -4.52 9.54
N ALA A 130 -11.54 -3.56 9.22
CA ALA A 130 -12.85 -3.84 8.65
C ALA A 130 -12.72 -4.25 7.17
N VAL A 131 -11.91 -3.53 6.40
CA VAL A 131 -11.59 -3.90 5.01
C VAL A 131 -10.83 -5.22 4.98
N GLU A 132 -9.88 -5.46 5.89
CA GLU A 132 -9.16 -6.72 5.98
C GLU A 132 -10.09 -7.91 6.26
N GLN A 133 -11.02 -7.78 7.21
CA GLN A 133 -12.01 -8.81 7.48
C GLN A 133 -12.91 -9.09 6.26
N ALA A 134 -13.30 -8.05 5.52
CA ALA A 134 -14.09 -8.21 4.30
C ALA A 134 -13.29 -8.85 3.15
N LEU A 135 -11.98 -8.61 3.09
CA LEU A 135 -11.10 -9.26 2.13
C LEU A 135 -10.99 -10.77 2.38
N LEU A 136 -10.87 -11.18 3.65
CA LEU A 136 -10.74 -12.59 4.03
C LEU A 136 -11.95 -13.45 3.63
N THR A 137 -13.11 -12.83 3.41
CA THR A 137 -14.35 -13.48 2.97
C THR A 137 -14.69 -13.24 1.49
N SER A 138 -13.93 -12.40 0.79
CA SER A 138 -14.22 -12.04 -0.60
C SER A 138 -13.71 -13.07 -1.59
N ALA A 139 -14.61 -13.73 -2.31
CA ALA A 139 -14.23 -14.70 -3.35
C ALA A 139 -13.36 -14.07 -4.46
N LYS A 140 -13.58 -12.77 -4.77
CA LYS A 140 -12.77 -12.03 -5.75
C LYS A 140 -11.30 -11.96 -5.34
N TYR A 141 -11.03 -11.62 -4.08
CA TYR A 141 -9.66 -11.43 -3.59
C TYR A 141 -9.01 -12.73 -3.11
N GLN A 142 -9.82 -13.73 -2.74
CA GLN A 142 -9.33 -15.06 -2.35
C GLN A 142 -9.23 -16.06 -3.51
N GLY A 143 -9.57 -15.64 -4.73
CA GLY A 143 -9.57 -16.50 -5.92
C GLY A 143 -8.19 -17.08 -6.23
N GLU A 144 -7.11 -16.31 -6.07
CA GLU A 144 -5.76 -16.79 -6.36
C GLU A 144 -5.31 -17.88 -5.38
N ALA A 145 -5.43 -17.62 -4.07
CA ALA A 145 -5.12 -18.60 -3.02
C ALA A 145 -5.97 -19.87 -3.18
N ARG A 146 -7.27 -19.73 -3.46
CA ARG A 146 -8.16 -20.85 -3.76
C ARG A 146 -7.70 -21.64 -4.99
N SER A 147 -7.41 -20.97 -6.10
CA SER A 147 -6.90 -21.64 -7.30
C SER A 147 -5.55 -22.31 -7.09
N ARG A 148 -4.69 -21.77 -6.22
CA ARG A 148 -3.42 -22.42 -5.84
C ARG A 148 -3.68 -23.75 -5.14
N ILE A 149 -4.49 -23.78 -4.10
CA ILE A 149 -4.78 -25.02 -3.36
C ILE A 149 -5.55 -26.05 -4.22
N GLU A 150 -6.46 -25.60 -5.10
CA GLU A 150 -7.17 -26.47 -6.05
C GLU A 150 -6.21 -27.17 -7.03
N ARG A 151 -5.20 -26.46 -7.52
CA ARG A 151 -4.15 -27.07 -8.35
C ARG A 151 -3.34 -28.10 -7.58
N LEU A 152 -3.05 -27.86 -6.29
CA LEU A 152 -2.34 -28.83 -5.46
C LEU A 152 -3.19 -30.08 -5.21
N GLN A 153 -4.49 -29.92 -4.94
CA GLN A 153 -5.41 -31.04 -4.81
C GLN A 153 -5.45 -31.88 -6.09
N ALA A 154 -5.55 -31.24 -7.26
CA ALA A 154 -5.53 -31.94 -8.55
C ALA A 154 -4.23 -32.75 -8.76
N LYS A 155 -3.07 -32.20 -8.36
CA LYS A 155 -1.78 -32.91 -8.41
C LYS A 155 -1.76 -34.12 -7.46
N LEU A 156 -2.34 -34.01 -6.27
CA LEU A 156 -2.47 -35.14 -5.34
C LEU A 156 -3.31 -36.27 -5.95
N THR A 157 -4.43 -35.94 -6.61
CA THR A 157 -5.26 -36.92 -7.32
C THR A 157 -4.52 -37.60 -8.47
N GLN A 158 -3.55 -36.91 -9.08
CA GLN A 158 -2.66 -37.47 -10.12
C GLN A 158 -1.52 -38.33 -9.55
N GLY A 159 -1.44 -38.51 -8.23
CA GLY A 159 -0.44 -39.37 -7.58
C GLY A 159 0.87 -38.68 -7.21
N VAL A 160 0.94 -37.35 -7.27
CA VAL A 160 2.10 -36.61 -6.75
C VAL A 160 2.16 -36.76 -5.22
N GLN A 161 3.36 -36.96 -4.68
CA GLN A 161 3.55 -37.15 -3.25
C GLN A 161 3.19 -35.89 -2.45
N PHE A 162 2.39 -36.08 -1.40
CA PHE A 162 1.95 -34.99 -0.53
C PHE A 162 3.11 -34.23 0.10
N LYS A 163 4.12 -34.97 0.56
CA LYS A 163 5.32 -34.41 1.20
C LYS A 163 6.05 -33.42 0.28
N ASP A 164 6.15 -33.73 -1.00
CA ASP A 164 6.86 -32.90 -1.97
C ASP A 164 6.09 -31.61 -2.26
N LEU A 165 4.76 -31.71 -2.43
CA LEU A 165 3.90 -30.54 -2.59
C LEU A 165 3.89 -29.64 -1.36
N ALA A 166 3.86 -30.23 -0.16
CA ALA A 166 3.94 -29.49 1.09
C ALA A 166 5.28 -28.76 1.23
N THR A 167 6.39 -29.42 0.90
CA THR A 167 7.72 -28.80 0.93
C THR A 167 7.83 -27.63 -0.03
N GLN A 168 7.26 -27.76 -1.23
CA GLN A 168 7.43 -26.77 -2.29
C GLN A 168 6.45 -25.59 -2.19
N TYR A 169 5.22 -25.82 -1.71
CA TYR A 169 4.14 -24.85 -1.86
C TYR A 169 3.43 -24.45 -0.57
N SER A 170 3.59 -25.21 0.52
CA SER A 170 2.94 -24.87 1.80
C SER A 170 3.56 -23.61 2.40
N GLU A 171 2.71 -22.75 2.94
CA GLU A 171 3.08 -21.49 3.61
C GLU A 171 3.00 -21.61 5.14
N GLY A 172 2.77 -22.82 5.63
CA GLY A 172 2.70 -23.17 7.06
C GLY A 172 4.07 -23.54 7.65
N ALA A 173 4.16 -23.55 8.98
CA ALA A 173 5.41 -23.76 9.70
C ALA A 173 6.06 -25.14 9.43
N SER A 174 5.26 -26.17 9.17
CA SER A 174 5.74 -27.53 8.87
C SER A 174 6.16 -27.73 7.41
N ALA A 175 6.09 -26.72 6.55
CA ALA A 175 6.45 -26.84 5.13
C ALA A 175 7.86 -27.43 4.93
N SER A 176 8.85 -26.95 5.70
CA SER A 176 10.25 -27.42 5.61
C SER A 176 10.44 -28.92 5.90
N VAL A 177 9.52 -29.53 6.65
CA VAL A 177 9.50 -30.97 6.96
C VAL A 177 8.42 -31.72 6.17
N GLY A 178 7.96 -31.15 5.05
CA GLY A 178 6.98 -31.77 4.17
C GLY A 178 5.56 -31.80 4.75
N GLY A 179 5.22 -30.80 5.55
CA GLY A 179 3.91 -30.62 6.14
C GLY A 179 3.66 -31.46 7.39
N ASP A 180 4.65 -32.21 7.86
CA ASP A 180 4.49 -33.19 8.95
C ASP A 180 4.23 -32.52 10.30
N LEU A 181 3.12 -32.89 10.94
CA LEU A 181 2.74 -32.44 12.28
C LEU A 181 2.94 -33.53 13.35
N GLY A 182 3.31 -34.75 12.95
CA GLY A 182 3.29 -35.89 13.86
C GLY A 182 1.88 -36.21 14.38
N TYR A 183 1.82 -36.91 15.52
CA TYR A 183 0.56 -37.21 16.20
C TYR A 183 0.02 -35.98 16.93
N VAL A 184 -1.13 -35.49 16.48
CA VAL A 184 -1.88 -34.39 17.09
C VAL A 184 -3.20 -34.90 17.66
N ASP A 185 -3.69 -34.27 18.71
CA ASP A 185 -5.07 -34.41 19.12
C ASP A 185 -5.94 -33.54 18.18
N PRO A 186 -6.99 -34.08 17.53
CA PRO A 186 -7.91 -33.26 16.76
C PRO A 186 -8.49 -32.08 17.56
N ALA A 187 -8.63 -32.19 18.88
CA ALA A 187 -9.11 -31.11 19.73
C ALA A 187 -8.14 -29.92 19.85
N ASP A 188 -6.85 -30.13 19.60
CA ASP A 188 -5.82 -29.07 19.61
C ASP A 188 -5.80 -28.26 18.30
N LEU A 189 -6.49 -28.73 17.27
CA LEU A 189 -6.57 -28.05 15.98
C LEU A 189 -7.67 -26.96 16.00
N PRO A 190 -7.54 -25.92 15.16
CA PRO A 190 -8.64 -24.98 14.91
C PRO A 190 -9.95 -25.73 14.57
N PRO A 191 -11.14 -25.24 15.00
CA PRO A 191 -12.41 -25.98 14.86
C PRO A 191 -12.70 -26.49 13.44
N ASP A 192 -12.40 -25.67 12.43
CA ASP A 192 -12.56 -26.00 11.01
C ASP A 192 -11.72 -27.24 10.61
N LEU A 193 -10.50 -27.36 11.14
CA LEU A 193 -9.58 -28.48 10.87
C LEU A 193 -9.87 -29.67 11.78
N SER A 194 -10.22 -29.42 13.04
CA SER A 194 -10.56 -30.41 14.05
C SER A 194 -11.67 -31.35 13.56
N SER A 195 -12.76 -30.77 13.07
CA SER A 195 -13.92 -31.53 12.57
C SER A 195 -13.57 -32.48 11.43
N VAL A 196 -12.66 -32.07 10.55
CA VAL A 196 -12.18 -32.89 9.43
C VAL A 196 -11.21 -33.96 9.94
N ALA A 197 -10.19 -33.58 10.72
CA ALA A 197 -9.18 -34.49 11.25
C ALA A 197 -9.79 -35.63 12.10
N ALA A 198 -10.83 -35.34 12.88
CA ALA A 198 -11.51 -36.30 13.74
C ALA A 198 -12.17 -37.47 12.99
N VAL A 199 -12.49 -37.29 11.71
CA VAL A 199 -13.17 -38.31 10.88
C VAL A 199 -12.29 -38.86 9.77
N MET A 200 -11.02 -38.46 9.70
CA MET A 200 -10.09 -38.96 8.69
C MET A 200 -9.66 -40.40 8.97
N LEU A 201 -9.51 -41.18 7.90
CA LEU A 201 -8.99 -42.55 7.94
C LEU A 201 -7.50 -42.55 7.54
N PRO A 202 -6.70 -43.49 8.08
CA PRO A 202 -5.31 -43.64 7.66
C PRO A 202 -5.18 -43.79 6.13
N GLY A 203 -4.23 -43.05 5.55
CA GLY A 203 -3.95 -43.03 4.12
C GLY A 203 -4.82 -42.08 3.28
N THR A 204 -5.84 -41.42 3.87
CA THR A 204 -6.71 -40.52 3.11
C THR A 204 -6.19 -39.08 3.06
N VAL A 205 -6.59 -38.37 2.01
CA VAL A 205 -6.39 -36.93 1.85
C VAL A 205 -7.75 -36.24 1.96
N SER A 206 -7.81 -35.13 2.70
CA SER A 206 -9.03 -34.36 2.89
C SER A 206 -9.46 -33.62 1.62
N THR A 207 -10.70 -33.12 1.62
CA THR A 207 -11.09 -32.03 0.74
C THR A 207 -10.41 -30.73 1.16
N ILE A 208 -10.52 -29.68 0.33
CA ILE A 208 -10.02 -28.35 0.70
C ILE A 208 -10.85 -27.83 1.87
N THR A 209 -10.19 -27.61 3.01
CA THR A 209 -10.80 -27.00 4.18
C THR A 209 -10.48 -25.52 4.19
N GLU A 210 -11.52 -24.69 4.26
CA GLU A 210 -11.37 -23.24 4.36
C GLU A 210 -11.41 -22.81 5.82
N THR A 211 -10.41 -22.05 6.24
CA THR A 211 -10.38 -21.37 7.54
C THR A 211 -10.49 -19.86 7.32
N ARG A 212 -10.56 -19.09 8.42
CA ARG A 212 -10.60 -17.62 8.34
C ARG A 212 -9.45 -17.04 7.53
N THR A 213 -8.23 -17.57 7.67
CA THR A 213 -7.01 -16.97 7.12
C THR A 213 -6.32 -17.80 6.04
N SER A 214 -6.72 -19.06 5.83
CA SER A 214 -5.99 -19.97 4.96
C SER A 214 -6.90 -21.06 4.38
N PHE A 215 -6.47 -21.65 3.26
CA PHE A 215 -6.99 -22.90 2.73
C PHE A 215 -6.04 -24.05 3.08
N TRP A 216 -6.60 -25.20 3.41
CA TRP A 216 -5.86 -26.36 3.91
C TRP A 216 -6.18 -27.61 3.11
N LEU A 217 -5.17 -28.45 2.93
CA LEU A 217 -5.30 -29.87 2.62
C LEU A 217 -4.59 -30.66 3.70
N MET A 218 -5.17 -31.80 4.10
CA MET A 218 -4.61 -32.66 5.13
C MET A 218 -4.46 -34.08 4.59
N GLN A 219 -3.41 -34.78 5.01
CA GLN A 219 -3.23 -36.21 4.78
C GLN A 219 -3.12 -36.90 6.14
N CYS A 220 -3.96 -37.90 6.37
CA CYS A 220 -3.87 -38.75 7.55
C CYS A 220 -2.93 -39.91 7.24
N LEU A 221 -1.91 -40.09 8.06
CA LEU A 221 -0.96 -41.19 7.93
C LEU A 221 -1.33 -42.35 8.85
N ASP A 222 -1.81 -42.04 10.05
CA ASP A 222 -2.15 -43.03 11.07
C ASP A 222 -3.13 -42.46 12.10
N VAL A 223 -3.85 -43.33 12.80
CA VAL A 223 -4.80 -42.99 13.88
C VAL A 223 -4.60 -43.93 15.06
N ILE A 224 -4.33 -43.36 16.23
CA ILE A 224 -4.29 -44.08 17.51
C ILE A 224 -5.61 -43.81 18.23
N ALA A 225 -6.38 -44.88 18.43
CA ALA A 225 -7.62 -44.82 19.20
C ALA A 225 -7.35 -44.55 20.68
N PRO A 226 -8.31 -43.93 21.41
CA PRO A 226 -8.26 -43.80 22.85
C PRO A 226 -8.03 -45.16 23.52
N SER A 227 -7.20 -45.22 24.56
CA SER A 227 -7.02 -46.42 25.36
C SER A 227 -8.00 -46.45 26.53
N ASP A 228 -8.78 -47.52 26.68
CA ASP A 228 -9.70 -47.71 27.81
C ASP A 228 -8.98 -48.01 29.15
N SER A 229 -7.66 -47.78 29.26
CA SER A 229 -6.86 -48.18 30.43
C SER A 229 -7.08 -47.24 31.63
N PRO A 230 -7.63 -47.71 32.77
CA PRO A 230 -7.92 -46.87 33.93
C PRO A 230 -6.68 -46.43 34.74
N ILE A 231 -5.47 -46.88 34.37
CA ILE A 231 -4.30 -46.88 35.27
C ILE A 231 -3.40 -45.65 35.10
N ALA A 232 -3.52 -44.91 34.00
CA ALA A 232 -2.80 -43.64 33.83
C ALA A 232 -3.84 -42.53 33.73
N GLY A 233 -3.86 -41.61 34.69
CA GLY A 233 -4.72 -40.42 34.69
C GLY A 233 -4.40 -39.40 33.58
N GLY A 234 -4.02 -39.86 32.39
CA GLY A 234 -3.83 -39.07 31.18
C GLY A 234 -5.08 -39.16 30.30
N GLU A 235 -5.44 -38.04 29.67
CA GLU A 235 -6.57 -37.93 28.76
C GLU A 235 -6.52 -39.02 27.68
N SER A 236 -7.58 -39.83 27.63
CA SER A 236 -7.77 -40.86 26.61
C SER A 236 -8.32 -40.19 25.34
N SER A 237 -7.46 -39.47 24.62
CA SER A 237 -7.85 -38.79 23.39
C SER A 237 -7.32 -39.50 22.14
N THR A 238 -8.12 -39.45 21.08
CA THR A 238 -7.73 -39.96 19.76
C THR A 238 -6.55 -39.12 19.26
N ARG A 239 -5.48 -39.77 18.81
CA ARG A 239 -4.35 -39.07 18.18
C ARG A 239 -4.27 -39.41 16.70
N VAL A 240 -4.10 -38.39 15.87
CA VAL A 240 -4.03 -38.54 14.41
C VAL A 240 -2.68 -38.04 13.92
N TRP A 241 -1.98 -38.85 13.13
CA TRP A 241 -0.76 -38.40 12.47
C TRP A 241 -1.12 -37.67 11.18
N LEU A 242 -0.88 -36.36 11.14
CA LEU A 242 -1.22 -35.51 10.00
C LEU A 242 0.01 -34.97 9.26
N ARG A 243 -0.15 -34.85 7.94
CA ARG A 243 0.57 -33.86 7.12
C ARG A 243 -0.39 -32.81 6.61
N VAL A 244 0.09 -31.58 6.46
CA VAL A 244 -0.71 -30.44 6.03
C VAL A 244 -0.05 -29.62 4.90
N ILE A 245 -0.89 -29.11 4.01
CA ILE A 245 -0.54 -28.04 3.07
C ILE A 245 -1.41 -26.85 3.44
N GLU A 246 -0.80 -25.74 3.82
CA GLU A 246 -1.46 -24.47 4.09
C GLU A 246 -1.18 -23.50 2.95
N ILE A 247 -2.22 -22.89 2.40
CA ILE A 247 -2.10 -21.73 1.50
C ILE A 247 -2.84 -20.58 2.16
N LYS A 248 -2.12 -19.52 2.52
CA LYS A 248 -2.65 -18.34 3.19
C LYS A 248 -3.49 -17.54 2.21
N LYS A 249 -4.57 -16.98 2.74
CA LYS A 249 -5.37 -15.96 2.08
C LYS A 249 -4.55 -14.67 1.98
N ASP A 250 -4.68 -13.98 0.87
CA ASP A 250 -4.00 -12.69 0.72
C ASP A 250 -4.59 -11.69 1.72
N LEU A 251 -3.71 -11.08 2.52
CA LEU A 251 -4.06 -10.04 3.47
C LEU A 251 -4.13 -8.67 2.80
N LEU A 252 -4.60 -7.68 3.55
CA LEU A 252 -4.80 -6.32 3.06
C LEU A 252 -3.52 -5.73 2.44
N GLY A 253 -2.35 -6.01 3.00
CA GLY A 253 -1.06 -5.48 2.53
C GLY A 253 -0.74 -5.85 1.09
N PRO A 254 -0.51 -7.14 0.76
CA PRO A 254 -0.23 -7.58 -0.60
C PRO A 254 -1.33 -7.24 -1.63
N ILE A 255 -2.60 -7.16 -1.20
CA ILE A 255 -3.71 -6.76 -2.08
C ILE A 255 -3.60 -5.27 -2.41
N ILE A 256 -3.38 -4.42 -1.41
CA ILE A 256 -3.14 -2.99 -1.65
C ILE A 256 -1.90 -2.79 -2.51
N ASP A 257 -0.79 -3.48 -2.25
CA ASP A 257 0.45 -3.27 -3.00
C ASP A 257 0.25 -3.59 -4.49
N ARG A 258 -0.47 -4.68 -4.82
CA ARG A 258 -0.85 -4.99 -6.20
C ARG A 258 -1.82 -3.96 -6.80
N ALA A 259 -2.80 -3.50 -6.02
CA ALA A 259 -3.73 -2.49 -6.46
C ALA A 259 -3.03 -1.15 -6.76
N MET A 260 -2.08 -0.74 -5.92
CA MET A 260 -1.25 0.46 -6.08
C MET A 260 -0.43 0.42 -7.38
N LEU A 261 0.10 -0.75 -7.77
CA LEU A 261 0.83 -0.91 -9.04
C LEU A 261 -0.03 -0.71 -10.28
N THR A 262 -1.34 -0.90 -10.16
CA THR A 262 -2.30 -0.77 -11.27
C THR A 262 -3.13 0.51 -11.21
N ALA A 263 -3.10 1.22 -10.08
CA ALA A 263 -3.85 2.45 -9.89
C ALA A 263 -3.32 3.56 -10.80
N ASN A 264 -4.24 4.38 -11.32
CA ASN A 264 -3.87 5.57 -12.10
C ASN A 264 -3.52 6.71 -11.14
N ILE A 265 -2.23 6.84 -10.82
CA ILE A 265 -1.72 7.86 -9.90
C ILE A 265 -1.04 8.98 -10.68
N LYS A 266 -1.51 10.22 -10.47
CA LYS A 266 -0.89 11.44 -10.98
C LYS A 266 -0.52 12.36 -9.83
N GLU A 267 0.76 12.41 -9.51
CA GLU A 267 1.32 13.32 -8.50
C GLU A 267 1.52 14.74 -9.07
N PHE A 268 1.44 15.75 -8.21
CA PHE A 268 1.68 17.15 -8.53
C PHE A 268 2.81 17.70 -7.65
N GLY A 269 3.70 18.51 -8.24
CA GLY A 269 4.76 19.21 -7.48
C GLY A 269 6.03 18.41 -7.24
N ARG A 270 6.22 17.28 -7.91
CA ARG A 270 7.56 16.70 -8.18
C ARG A 270 8.24 17.40 -9.36
#